data_AF-A0A1J8PET3-F1
#
_entry.id   AF-A0A1J8PET3-F1
#
_cell.length_a   1.000
_cell.length_b   1.000
_cell.length_c   1.000
_cell.angle_alpha   90.00
_cell.angle_beta   90.00
_cell.angle_gamma   90.00
#
_symmetry.space_group_name_H-M   'P 1'
#
loop_
_entity.id
_entity.type
_entity.pdbx_description
1 polymer ?
#
loop_
_entity_poly.entity_id
_entity_poly.type
_entity_poly.pdbx_seq_one_letter_code
_entity_poly.pdbx_strand_id
1 'polypeptide(L)'
;MASIINNLIAPFLSNSLPCMKEVVTQQTATSATTATFLTALVFNAAVFGIEIAVFTVLRPYFKQFYEPRTQVPTEKDRVKPLEGGFLTWPIALFKLDYRDVQQVNGPDAYFFVRFLRMMIRVLLPIWLISWVVLIPVTTVNNSSSNKTGLDRFNYGNIAAENQPRYYAQVVLAYLFTFWIYWNIRREMRHFIKVRQQHLINPAHSKSVQANTILVTGIPVKCLSEPALSQLYSHLPGGIAKVWLNRDLKDLPSIYDRRLAACRKLESAETSLLSTAAKLRRRELKKADGADESLASADPERNVALAECLVPKNQWPTHRLPAGFMPFSLPFIGEKVDTIDWCRREIAATTGLLIKGRQTVADENLSLSGDVNGDGKDLNKQTYPPLNSAFVTFNQQIAAHLAVNILTHNEPYCMADRYLEVSPPDVIWGNLGLNPYEKRIRMAISYAITVTLIIFWSIPVAVVGIISNIDGLCYSESWLAWLCALPPTIVGIIQGILPPGLLTVLMMFLPIILRLLGRFEGIPTYTGLELSLMTRYFIFQVIHSFLIVTLSSGIMAALPSILSNPSSVANLLGQYLPQASTFFLTVCPA
;
A
#
# COMPACT_ATOMS: atom_id res chain seq x y z
N MET A 1 -6.49 10.05 35.34
CA MET A 1 -6.73 10.50 33.95
C MET A 1 -6.68 12.03 33.83
N ALA A 2 -7.44 12.79 34.63
CA ALA A 2 -7.37 14.26 34.68
C ALA A 2 -5.98 14.83 35.09
N SER A 3 -5.26 14.16 36.00
CA SER A 3 -3.91 14.57 36.42
C SER A 3 -2.83 14.36 35.35
N ILE A 4 -2.99 13.36 34.45
CA ILE A 4 -2.06 13.13 33.33
C ILE A 4 -2.27 14.19 32.24
N ILE A 5 -3.53 14.57 32.01
CA ILE A 5 -3.89 15.65 31.07
C ILE A 5 -3.33 17.00 31.56
N ASN A 6 -3.47 17.32 32.85
CA ASN A 6 -2.97 18.60 33.39
C ASN A 6 -1.44 18.67 33.55
N ASN A 7 -0.75 17.56 33.85
CA ASN A 7 0.68 17.62 34.18
C ASN A 7 1.61 17.24 33.02
N LEU A 8 1.15 16.49 32.02
CA LEU A 8 1.96 16.08 30.87
C LEU A 8 1.48 16.70 29.55
N ILE A 9 0.17 16.81 29.35
CA ILE A 9 -0.40 17.28 28.08
C ILE A 9 -0.57 18.80 28.06
N ALA A 10 -1.03 19.43 29.14
CA ALA A 10 -1.22 20.88 29.20
C ALA A 10 0.08 21.72 29.04
N PRO A 11 1.23 21.39 29.67
CA PRO A 11 2.47 22.14 29.45
C PRO A 11 3.12 21.82 28.09
N PHE A 12 2.91 20.61 27.56
CA PHE A 12 3.34 20.25 26.20
C PHE A 12 2.54 21.03 25.17
N LEU A 13 1.20 21.11 25.33
CA LEU A 13 0.32 21.96 24.55
C LEU A 13 0.72 23.43 24.69
N SER A 14 0.98 23.97 25.90
CA SER A 14 1.34 25.39 26.10
C SER A 14 2.66 25.80 25.46
N ASN A 15 3.67 24.92 25.46
CA ASN A 15 4.98 25.19 24.85
C ASN A 15 5.02 24.91 23.34
N SER A 16 4.18 24.01 22.84
CA SER A 16 3.96 23.80 21.40
C SER A 16 2.89 24.74 20.83
N LEU A 17 2.15 25.46 21.68
CA LEU A 17 1.07 26.38 21.34
C LEU A 17 1.52 27.61 20.50
N PRO A 18 2.75 28.16 20.59
CA PRO A 18 3.19 29.23 19.68
C PRO A 18 3.39 28.71 18.25
N CYS A 19 4.02 27.54 18.11
CA CYS A 19 4.20 26.86 16.82
C CYS A 19 2.83 26.40 16.28
N MET A 20 2.00 25.72 17.09
CA MET A 20 0.62 25.40 16.72
C MET A 20 -0.24 26.64 16.44
N LYS A 21 0.01 27.77 17.10
CA LYS A 21 -0.69 29.04 16.82
C LYS A 21 -0.40 29.52 15.41
N GLU A 22 0.84 29.50 14.92
CA GLU A 22 1.15 29.88 13.53
C GLU A 22 0.64 28.87 12.51
N VAL A 23 0.78 27.59 12.85
CA VAL A 23 0.39 26.45 12.01
C VAL A 23 -1.11 26.39 11.82
N VAL A 24 -1.82 26.79 12.86
CA VAL A 24 -3.27 26.76 12.88
C VAL A 24 -3.84 28.15 12.69
N THR A 25 -3.09 29.25 12.74
CA THR A 25 -3.57 30.52 12.13
C THR A 25 -3.53 30.48 10.61
N GLN A 26 -2.70 29.60 10.03
CA GLN A 26 -2.67 29.38 8.58
C GLN A 26 -3.55 28.20 8.13
N GLN A 27 -3.80 27.21 8.99
CA GLN A 27 -4.86 26.20 8.79
C GLN A 27 -6.24 26.62 9.36
N THR A 28 -6.33 27.71 10.14
CA THR A 28 -7.62 28.30 10.51
C THR A 28 -8.19 28.89 9.23
N ALA A 29 -9.19 28.18 8.72
CA ALA A 29 -10.54 28.70 8.81
C ALA A 29 -10.62 30.23 8.72
N THR A 30 -10.26 30.79 7.55
CA THR A 30 -11.30 31.60 6.92
C THR A 30 -12.46 30.63 6.79
N SER A 31 -13.51 30.81 7.59
CA SER A 31 -14.77 30.06 7.43
C SER A 31 -14.97 29.92 5.94
N ALA A 32 -14.82 28.71 5.40
CA ALA A 32 -14.69 28.53 3.96
C ALA A 32 -15.94 29.17 3.36
N THR A 33 -15.77 30.36 2.80
CA THR A 33 -16.90 31.11 2.30
C THR A 33 -17.49 30.24 1.21
N THR A 34 -18.79 30.34 0.99
CA THR A 34 -19.43 29.62 -0.12
C THR A 34 -18.65 29.80 -1.43
N ALA A 35 -17.96 30.95 -1.58
CA ALA A 35 -17.03 31.24 -2.66
C ALA A 35 -15.80 30.33 -2.70
N THR A 36 -15.05 30.13 -1.60
CA THR A 36 -13.84 29.26 -1.60
C THR A 36 -14.19 27.79 -1.83
N PHE A 37 -15.33 27.33 -1.32
CA PHE A 37 -15.83 26.00 -1.63
C PHE A 37 -16.20 25.86 -3.12
N LEU A 38 -16.92 26.84 -3.68
CA LEU A 38 -17.33 26.80 -5.09
C LEU A 38 -16.13 26.84 -6.04
N THR A 39 -15.12 27.68 -5.76
CA THR A 39 -13.91 27.75 -6.58
C THR A 39 -13.13 26.43 -6.55
N ALA A 40 -12.97 25.82 -5.36
CA ALA A 40 -12.33 24.52 -5.22
C ALA A 40 -13.11 23.42 -5.96
N LEU A 41 -14.44 23.40 -5.84
CA LEU A 41 -15.30 22.43 -6.52
C LEU A 41 -15.19 22.53 -8.05
N VAL A 42 -15.26 23.74 -8.60
CA VAL A 42 -15.15 23.97 -10.05
C VAL A 42 -13.77 23.58 -10.55
N PHE A 43 -12.71 23.97 -9.83
CA PHE A 43 -11.34 23.61 -10.19
C PHE A 43 -11.12 22.09 -10.19
N ASN A 44 -11.49 21.40 -9.11
CA ASN A 44 -11.32 19.95 -9.01
C ASN A 44 -12.20 19.19 -10.01
N ALA A 45 -13.42 19.66 -10.27
CA ALA A 45 -14.28 19.10 -11.32
C ALA A 45 -13.67 19.27 -12.73
N ALA A 46 -13.01 20.41 -13.00
CA ALA A 46 -12.32 20.63 -14.26
C ALA A 46 -11.10 19.70 -14.41
N VAL A 47 -10.28 19.57 -13.36
CA VAL A 47 -9.14 18.63 -13.33
C VAL A 47 -9.61 17.19 -13.56
N PHE A 48 -10.63 16.75 -12.81
CA PHE A 48 -11.24 15.43 -12.97
C PHE A 48 -11.77 15.20 -14.40
N GLY A 49 -12.42 16.20 -14.99
CA GLY A 49 -12.89 16.16 -16.38
C GLY A 49 -11.76 15.98 -17.39
N ILE A 50 -10.63 16.69 -17.19
CA ILE A 50 -9.43 16.57 -18.03
C ILE A 50 -8.81 15.18 -17.88
N GLU A 51 -8.64 14.68 -16.65
CA GLU A 51 -8.07 13.35 -16.39
C GLU A 51 -8.92 12.24 -17.02
N ILE A 52 -10.24 12.30 -16.89
CA ILE A 52 -11.16 11.38 -17.56
C ILE A 52 -11.02 11.49 -19.08
N ALA A 53 -10.96 12.72 -19.63
CA ALA A 53 -10.79 12.91 -21.07
C ALA A 53 -9.49 12.27 -21.57
N VAL A 54 -8.36 12.54 -20.91
CA VAL A 54 -7.05 11.94 -21.23
C VAL A 54 -7.12 10.41 -21.14
N PHE A 55 -7.72 9.86 -20.09
CA PHE A 55 -7.92 8.42 -19.94
C PHE A 55 -8.76 7.83 -21.08
N THR A 56 -9.86 8.49 -21.47
CA THR A 56 -10.72 8.03 -22.58
C THR A 56 -9.98 8.01 -23.92
N VAL A 57 -9.08 8.98 -24.16
CA VAL A 57 -8.24 9.06 -25.36
C VAL A 57 -7.16 7.97 -25.38
N LEU A 58 -6.46 7.77 -24.26
CA LEU A 58 -5.31 6.87 -24.19
C LEU A 58 -5.68 5.39 -24.11
N ARG A 59 -6.80 5.05 -23.46
CA ARG A 59 -7.26 3.66 -23.28
C ARG A 59 -7.28 2.82 -24.56
N PRO A 60 -7.92 3.25 -25.68
CA PRO A 60 -7.99 2.44 -26.89
C PRO A 60 -6.65 2.28 -27.62
N TYR A 61 -5.72 3.25 -27.46
CA TYR A 61 -4.42 3.25 -28.13
C TYR A 61 -3.42 2.31 -27.43
N PHE A 62 -3.47 2.27 -26.09
CA PHE A 62 -2.53 1.52 -25.25
C PHE A 62 -3.17 0.31 -24.55
N LYS A 63 -3.83 -0.58 -25.32
CA LYS A 63 -4.54 -1.75 -24.79
C LYS A 63 -3.67 -2.68 -23.94
N GLN A 64 -2.38 -2.81 -24.25
CA GLN A 64 -1.45 -3.64 -23.49
C GLN A 64 -1.26 -3.15 -22.05
N PHE A 65 -1.35 -1.84 -21.81
CA PHE A 65 -1.19 -1.23 -20.48
C PHE A 65 -2.51 -1.14 -19.72
N TYR A 66 -3.60 -0.76 -20.40
CA TYR A 66 -4.91 -0.56 -19.76
C TYR A 66 -5.76 -1.83 -19.65
N GLU A 67 -5.55 -2.82 -20.53
CA GLU A 67 -6.30 -4.08 -20.57
C GLU A 67 -5.38 -5.32 -20.64
N PRO A 68 -4.32 -5.42 -19.80
CA PRO A 68 -3.33 -6.50 -19.92
C PRO A 68 -3.95 -7.89 -19.75
N ARG A 69 -4.99 -8.02 -18.92
CA ARG A 69 -5.68 -9.30 -18.66
C ARG A 69 -6.54 -9.81 -19.82
N THR A 70 -6.78 -8.99 -20.84
CA THR A 70 -7.47 -9.43 -22.06
C THR A 70 -6.51 -10.06 -23.07
N GLN A 71 -5.21 -9.72 -23.01
CA GLN A 71 -4.22 -10.10 -24.04
C GLN A 71 -3.13 -11.04 -23.50
N VAL A 72 -2.60 -10.75 -22.31
CA VAL A 72 -1.43 -11.42 -21.74
C VAL A 72 -1.72 -12.84 -21.23
N PRO A 73 -2.85 -13.11 -20.52
CA PRO A 73 -3.15 -14.46 -20.05
C PRO A 73 -3.39 -15.46 -21.19
N THR A 74 -3.26 -16.74 -20.87
CA THR A 74 -3.65 -17.86 -21.75
C THR A 74 -5.11 -17.72 -22.15
N GLU A 75 -5.48 -18.15 -23.36
CA GLU A 75 -6.84 -17.99 -23.92
C GLU A 75 -7.98 -18.41 -22.97
N LYS A 76 -7.75 -19.42 -22.13
CA LYS A 76 -8.73 -19.91 -21.15
C LYS A 76 -8.99 -18.95 -19.98
N ASP A 77 -8.00 -18.13 -19.64
CA ASP A 77 -8.02 -17.19 -18.51
C ASP A 77 -8.21 -15.74 -18.97
N ARG A 78 -8.40 -15.52 -20.28
CA ARG A 78 -8.62 -14.19 -20.85
C ARG A 78 -10.02 -13.68 -20.50
N VAL A 79 -10.06 -12.44 -20.02
CA VAL A 79 -11.30 -11.73 -19.77
C VAL A 79 -11.85 -11.21 -21.09
N LYS A 80 -13.18 -11.22 -21.22
CA LYS A 80 -13.84 -10.54 -22.34
C LYS A 80 -13.45 -9.06 -22.32
N PRO A 81 -13.04 -8.48 -23.46
CA PRO A 81 -12.76 -7.05 -23.53
C PRO A 81 -14.02 -6.26 -23.20
N LEU A 82 -13.86 -5.08 -22.60
CA LEU A 82 -14.99 -4.19 -22.34
C LEU A 82 -15.60 -3.73 -23.66
N GLU A 83 -16.80 -4.21 -23.97
CA GLU A 83 -17.61 -3.77 -25.10
C GLU A 83 -18.08 -2.32 -24.85
N GLY A 84 -17.39 -1.35 -25.45
CA GLY A 84 -17.78 0.05 -25.38
C GLY A 84 -16.98 0.94 -26.31
N GLY A 85 -17.68 1.75 -27.11
CA GLY A 85 -17.11 2.88 -27.82
C GLY A 85 -16.57 3.96 -26.86
N PHE A 86 -15.91 4.97 -27.43
CA PHE A 86 -15.10 5.99 -26.75
C PHE A 86 -15.69 6.58 -25.45
N LEU A 87 -17.01 6.84 -25.41
CA LEU A 87 -17.71 7.43 -24.25
C LEU A 87 -18.63 6.45 -23.49
N THR A 88 -18.81 5.23 -23.99
CA THR A 88 -19.79 4.27 -23.42
C THR A 88 -19.19 3.36 -22.34
N TRP A 89 -17.87 3.40 -22.14
CA TRP A 89 -17.17 2.54 -21.18
C TRP A 89 -17.63 2.72 -19.71
N PRO A 90 -18.03 3.90 -19.20
CA PRO A 90 -18.51 4.02 -17.82
C PRO A 90 -19.86 3.30 -17.63
N ILE A 91 -20.73 3.35 -18.65
CA ILE A 91 -22.01 2.66 -18.64
C ILE A 91 -21.79 1.15 -18.73
N ALA A 92 -20.86 0.71 -19.59
CA ALA A 92 -20.46 -0.70 -19.67
C ALA A 92 -19.91 -1.21 -18.32
N LEU A 93 -19.09 -0.41 -17.63
CA LEU A 93 -18.57 -0.73 -16.30
C LEU A 93 -19.68 -0.85 -15.25
N PHE A 94 -20.67 0.04 -15.29
CA PHE A 94 -21.81 -0.01 -14.35
C PHE A 94 -22.71 -1.23 -14.59
N LYS A 95 -22.87 -1.65 -15.85
CA LYS A 95 -23.64 -2.83 -16.25
C LYS A 95 -22.92 -4.16 -16.01
N LEU A 96 -21.59 -4.14 -15.84
CA LEU A 96 -20.80 -5.35 -15.65
C LEU A 96 -21.24 -6.12 -14.40
N ASP A 97 -21.46 -7.42 -14.55
CA ASP A 97 -21.72 -8.27 -13.39
C ASP A 97 -20.44 -8.37 -12.54
N TYR A 98 -20.55 -7.93 -11.29
CA TYR A 98 -19.44 -7.98 -10.34
C TYR A 98 -19.13 -9.40 -9.88
N ARG A 99 -19.98 -10.40 -10.19
CA ARG A 99 -19.72 -11.81 -9.90
C ARG A 99 -18.60 -12.38 -10.77
N ASP A 100 -18.46 -11.90 -12.00
CA ASP A 100 -17.40 -12.34 -12.91
C ASP A 100 -16.01 -11.93 -12.39
N VAL A 101 -15.94 -10.82 -11.65
CA VAL A 101 -14.72 -10.35 -10.98
C VAL A 101 -14.18 -11.39 -10.01
N GLN A 102 -15.05 -12.17 -9.34
CA GLN A 102 -14.62 -13.19 -8.40
C GLN A 102 -13.85 -14.33 -9.06
N GLN A 103 -14.29 -14.75 -10.26
CA GLN A 103 -13.68 -15.88 -10.97
C GLN A 103 -12.34 -15.48 -11.59
N VAL A 104 -12.26 -14.27 -12.12
CA VAL A 104 -11.08 -13.77 -12.85
C VAL A 104 -10.03 -13.18 -11.91
N ASN A 105 -10.45 -12.30 -10.99
CA ASN A 105 -9.53 -11.52 -10.16
C ASN A 105 -9.32 -12.13 -8.78
N GLY A 106 -10.06 -13.19 -8.45
CA GLY A 106 -10.05 -13.82 -7.14
C GLY A 106 -11.01 -13.17 -6.13
N PRO A 107 -11.15 -13.77 -4.95
CA PRO A 107 -12.10 -13.34 -3.92
C PRO A 107 -11.79 -11.95 -3.35
N ASP A 108 -10.52 -11.57 -3.23
CA ASP A 108 -10.12 -10.30 -2.61
C ASP A 108 -10.56 -9.08 -3.44
N ALA A 109 -10.33 -9.12 -4.75
CA ALA A 109 -10.78 -8.07 -5.66
C ALA A 109 -12.32 -7.96 -5.69
N TYR A 110 -13.02 -9.10 -5.64
CA TYR A 110 -14.47 -9.15 -5.51
C TYR A 110 -14.96 -8.44 -4.23
N PHE A 111 -14.33 -8.71 -3.09
CA PHE A 111 -14.70 -8.06 -1.84
C PHE A 111 -14.35 -6.57 -1.80
N PHE A 112 -13.28 -6.14 -2.46
CA PHE A 112 -12.97 -4.72 -2.61
C PHE A 112 -14.06 -3.97 -3.39
N VAL A 113 -14.48 -4.50 -4.55
CA VAL A 113 -15.60 -3.91 -5.32
C VAL A 113 -16.88 -3.88 -4.50
N ARG A 114 -17.12 -4.95 -3.73
CA ARG A 114 -18.31 -5.06 -2.89
C ARG A 114 -18.28 -4.11 -1.69
N PHE A 115 -17.10 -3.85 -1.12
CA PHE A 115 -16.88 -2.81 -0.11
C PHE A 115 -17.23 -1.42 -0.66
N LEU A 116 -16.74 -1.07 -1.87
CA LEU A 116 -17.10 0.20 -2.52
C LEU A 116 -18.62 0.32 -2.77
N ARG A 117 -19.26 -0.75 -3.23
CA ARG A 117 -20.73 -0.79 -3.41
C ARG A 117 -21.47 -0.68 -2.08
N MET A 118 -20.96 -1.29 -1.01
CA MET A 118 -21.51 -1.16 0.35
C MET A 118 -21.42 0.29 0.82
N MET A 119 -20.30 0.99 0.58
CA MET A 119 -20.17 2.41 0.91
C MET A 119 -21.24 3.25 0.20
N ILE A 120 -21.44 3.06 -1.11
CA ILE A 120 -22.49 3.78 -1.86
C ILE A 120 -23.88 3.46 -1.29
N ARG A 121 -24.16 2.19 -1.02
CA ARG A 121 -25.44 1.73 -0.45
C ARG A 121 -25.71 2.30 0.94
N VAL A 122 -24.68 2.51 1.74
CA VAL A 122 -24.77 3.11 3.06
C VAL A 122 -24.96 4.63 2.94
N LEU A 123 -24.10 5.30 2.18
CA LEU A 123 -24.03 6.77 2.12
C LEU A 123 -25.18 7.40 1.32
N LEU A 124 -25.64 6.80 0.22
CA LEU A 124 -26.65 7.42 -0.66
C LEU A 124 -28.01 7.62 0.05
N PRO A 125 -28.58 6.64 0.76
CA PRO A 125 -29.81 6.86 1.52
C PRO A 125 -29.62 7.83 2.69
N ILE A 126 -28.48 7.77 3.39
CA ILE A 126 -28.16 8.71 4.47
C ILE A 126 -28.14 10.13 3.93
N TRP A 127 -27.48 10.35 2.78
CA TRP A 127 -27.40 11.64 2.12
C TRP A 127 -28.78 12.17 1.72
N LEU A 128 -29.61 11.37 1.03
CA LEU A 128 -30.96 11.77 0.62
C LEU A 128 -31.86 12.12 1.82
N ILE A 129 -31.91 11.26 2.83
CA ILE A 129 -32.75 11.48 4.03
C ILE A 129 -32.24 12.70 4.81
N SER A 130 -30.92 12.84 4.95
CA SER A 130 -30.32 14.00 5.61
C SER A 130 -30.70 15.29 4.91
N TRP A 131 -30.65 15.34 3.58
CA TRP A 131 -31.02 16.54 2.83
C TRP A 131 -32.51 16.86 2.96
N VAL A 132 -33.38 15.87 2.81
CA VAL A 132 -34.83 16.06 2.89
C VAL A 132 -35.28 16.51 4.29
N VAL A 133 -34.65 16.00 5.36
CA VAL A 133 -35.10 16.25 6.73
C VAL A 133 -34.28 17.35 7.43
N LEU A 134 -32.94 17.31 7.37
CA LEU A 134 -32.09 18.22 8.16
C LEU A 134 -31.99 19.63 7.55
N ILE A 135 -32.08 19.77 6.21
CA ILE A 135 -32.03 21.10 5.58
C ILE A 135 -33.22 21.97 6.01
N PRO A 136 -34.49 21.50 5.92
CA PRO A 136 -35.62 22.31 6.39
C PRO A 136 -35.59 22.56 7.90
N VAL A 137 -35.23 21.56 8.71
CA VAL A 137 -35.21 21.66 10.18
C VAL A 137 -34.21 22.71 10.67
N THR A 138 -33.06 22.83 10.02
CA THR A 138 -32.01 23.80 10.39
C THR A 138 -32.24 25.20 9.83
N THR A 139 -32.98 25.35 8.72
CA THR A 139 -33.11 26.65 8.01
C THR A 139 -34.43 27.39 8.22
N VAL A 140 -35.56 26.70 8.28
CA VAL A 140 -36.89 27.34 8.26
C VAL A 140 -37.20 27.98 9.61
N ASN A 141 -37.51 29.28 9.68
CA ASN A 141 -37.88 30.00 10.93
C ASN A 141 -36.83 29.89 12.05
N ASN A 142 -35.52 29.98 11.73
CA ASN A 142 -34.45 30.12 12.71
C ASN A 142 -33.81 31.52 12.62
N SER A 143 -33.79 32.24 13.75
CA SER A 143 -33.52 33.68 13.84
C SER A 143 -32.08 34.03 14.29
N SER A 144 -31.09 33.15 14.13
CA SER A 144 -29.69 33.50 14.42
C SER A 144 -29.09 34.31 13.28
N SER A 145 -29.16 35.64 13.40
CA SER A 145 -28.89 36.63 12.36
C SER A 145 -27.46 36.69 11.77
N ASN A 146 -26.52 35.84 12.19
CA ASN A 146 -25.10 35.98 11.85
C ASN A 146 -24.46 34.78 11.11
N LYS A 147 -25.24 33.79 10.65
CA LYS A 147 -24.69 32.65 9.88
C LYS A 147 -25.19 32.68 8.44
N THR A 148 -24.27 32.88 7.49
CA THR A 148 -24.55 32.96 6.05
C THR A 148 -23.91 31.78 5.30
N GLY A 149 -24.38 31.49 4.08
CA GLY A 149 -23.75 30.47 3.24
C GLY A 149 -23.98 29.03 3.69
N LEU A 150 -22.89 28.25 3.84
CA LEU A 150 -22.93 26.83 4.23
C LEU A 150 -23.23 26.64 5.73
N ASP A 151 -22.92 27.64 6.56
CA ASP A 151 -23.10 27.58 8.01
C ASP A 151 -24.57 27.56 8.46
N ARG A 152 -25.51 27.91 7.58
CA ARG A 152 -26.95 27.82 7.85
C ARG A 152 -27.46 26.38 7.99
N PHE A 153 -26.75 25.41 7.42
CA PHE A 153 -27.14 23.99 7.44
C PHE A 153 -26.57 23.23 8.64
N ASN A 154 -25.68 23.88 9.40
CA ASN A 154 -25.06 23.27 10.57
C ASN A 154 -26.04 23.24 11.76
N TYR A 155 -25.91 22.23 12.63
CA TYR A 155 -26.77 22.11 13.80
C TYR A 155 -26.68 23.32 14.75
N GLY A 156 -25.53 24.02 14.75
CA GLY A 156 -25.34 25.25 15.51
C GLY A 156 -26.13 26.47 15.01
N ASN A 157 -26.95 26.35 13.96
CA ASN A 157 -27.88 27.39 13.51
C ASN A 157 -29.25 27.33 14.23
N ILE A 158 -29.51 26.30 15.05
CA ILE A 158 -30.77 26.16 15.78
C ILE A 158 -30.76 27.14 16.96
N ALA A 159 -31.72 28.09 16.95
CA ALA A 159 -31.86 29.09 18.00
C ALA A 159 -32.19 28.45 19.36
N ALA A 160 -31.78 29.12 20.44
CA ALA A 160 -32.02 28.64 21.81
C ALA A 160 -33.52 28.47 22.14
N GLU A 161 -34.39 29.18 21.41
CA GLU A 161 -35.85 29.13 21.55
C GLU A 161 -36.48 27.90 20.86
N ASN A 162 -35.78 27.29 19.89
CA ASN A 162 -36.27 26.19 19.05
C ASN A 162 -35.62 24.84 19.39
N GLN A 163 -35.36 24.58 20.68
CA GLN A 163 -34.77 23.33 21.19
C GLN A 163 -35.43 22.02 20.70
N PRO A 164 -36.77 21.88 20.53
CA PRO A 164 -37.35 20.60 20.11
C PRO A 164 -36.88 20.13 18.72
N ARG A 165 -36.26 21.00 17.92
CA ARG A 165 -35.71 20.63 16.61
C ARG A 165 -34.48 19.74 16.70
N TYR A 166 -33.75 19.75 17.83
CA TYR A 166 -32.61 18.85 18.04
C TYR A 166 -33.02 17.36 18.06
N TYR A 167 -34.27 17.05 18.40
CA TYR A 167 -34.76 15.66 18.35
C TYR A 167 -34.67 15.04 16.96
N ALA A 168 -34.84 15.82 15.89
CA ALA A 168 -34.72 15.31 14.52
C ALA A 168 -33.31 14.78 14.24
N GLN A 169 -32.27 15.45 14.74
CA GLN A 169 -30.87 15.03 14.57
C GLN A 169 -30.57 13.77 15.38
N VAL A 170 -31.06 13.69 16.61
CA VAL A 170 -30.87 12.51 17.47
C VAL A 170 -31.56 11.29 16.88
N VAL A 171 -32.83 11.42 16.45
CA VAL A 171 -33.59 10.32 15.83
C VAL A 171 -32.90 9.85 14.56
N LEU A 172 -32.47 10.77 13.69
CA LEU A 172 -31.74 10.41 12.47
C LEU A 172 -30.39 9.76 12.77
N ALA A 173 -29.66 10.21 13.79
CA ALA A 173 -28.40 9.58 14.20
C ALA A 173 -28.60 8.10 14.59
N TYR A 174 -29.65 7.78 15.37
CA TYR A 174 -29.97 6.40 15.70
C TYR A 174 -30.41 5.58 14.48
N LEU A 175 -31.24 6.15 13.59
CA LEU A 175 -31.67 5.50 12.35
C LEU A 175 -30.50 5.21 11.41
N PHE A 176 -29.60 6.18 11.22
CA PHE A 176 -28.40 6.01 10.40
C PHE A 176 -27.43 5.01 11.01
N THR A 177 -27.23 5.04 12.32
CA THR A 177 -26.41 4.06 13.03
C THR A 177 -26.96 2.65 12.83
N PHE A 178 -28.27 2.45 13.03
CA PHE A 178 -28.92 1.17 12.77
C PHE A 178 -28.76 0.71 11.31
N TRP A 179 -28.95 1.62 10.35
CA TRP A 179 -28.77 1.34 8.93
C TRP A 179 -27.34 0.90 8.60
N ILE A 180 -26.33 1.57 9.14
CA ILE A 180 -24.92 1.22 8.97
C ILE A 180 -24.65 -0.18 9.54
N TYR A 181 -25.04 -0.45 10.79
CA TYR A 181 -24.86 -1.77 11.42
C TYR A 181 -25.58 -2.88 10.67
N TRP A 182 -26.79 -2.62 10.16
CA TRP A 182 -27.54 -3.59 9.38
C TRP A 182 -26.83 -3.94 8.06
N ASN A 183 -26.31 -2.95 7.34
CA ASN A 183 -25.52 -3.18 6.12
C ASN A 183 -24.22 -3.92 6.40
N ILE A 184 -23.46 -3.52 7.44
CA ILE A 184 -22.23 -4.21 7.85
C ILE A 184 -22.53 -5.68 8.18
N ARG A 185 -23.57 -5.96 8.98
CA ARG A 185 -23.95 -7.34 9.32
C ARG A 185 -24.36 -8.14 8.08
N ARG A 186 -25.10 -7.52 7.15
CA ARG A 186 -25.49 -8.17 5.88
C ARG A 186 -24.25 -8.55 5.07
N GLU A 187 -23.31 -7.64 4.91
CA GLU A 187 -22.10 -7.87 4.12
C GLU A 187 -21.15 -8.86 4.80
N MET A 188 -21.00 -8.79 6.12
CA MET A 188 -20.18 -9.74 6.87
C MET A 188 -20.74 -11.18 6.77
N ARG A 189 -22.06 -11.35 6.83
CA ARG A 189 -22.69 -12.68 6.60
C ARG A 189 -22.42 -13.21 5.19
N HIS A 190 -22.42 -12.34 4.18
CA HIS A 190 -22.09 -12.74 2.82
C HIS A 190 -20.60 -13.11 2.69
N PHE A 191 -19.71 -12.30 3.28
CA PHE A 191 -18.28 -12.57 3.31
C PHE A 191 -17.98 -13.95 3.88
N ILE A 192 -18.58 -14.30 5.02
CA ILE A 192 -18.40 -15.61 5.66
C ILE A 192 -18.82 -16.74 4.71
N LYS A 193 -19.99 -16.63 4.06
CA LYS A 193 -20.49 -17.67 3.14
C LYS A 193 -19.55 -17.86 1.94
N VAL A 194 -19.15 -16.78 1.29
CA VAL A 194 -18.26 -16.86 0.12
C VAL A 194 -16.87 -17.33 0.50
N ARG A 195 -16.34 -16.89 1.64
CA ARG A 195 -15.06 -17.38 2.17
C ARG A 195 -15.11 -18.88 2.42
N GLN A 196 -16.16 -19.39 3.08
CA GLN A 196 -16.34 -20.81 3.32
C GLN A 196 -16.45 -21.61 2.01
N GLN A 197 -17.21 -21.10 1.02
CA GLN A 197 -17.30 -21.71 -0.31
C GLN A 197 -15.94 -21.76 -1.02
N HIS A 198 -15.15 -20.69 -0.92
CA HIS A 198 -13.81 -20.64 -1.49
C HIS A 198 -12.87 -21.66 -0.82
N LEU A 199 -12.88 -21.73 0.52
CA LEU A 199 -12.03 -22.66 1.27
C LEU A 199 -12.36 -24.13 1.03
N ILE A 200 -13.64 -24.46 0.79
CA ILE A 200 -14.14 -25.82 0.51
C ILE A 200 -13.94 -26.21 -0.97
N ASN A 201 -13.76 -25.25 -1.87
CA ASN A 201 -13.62 -25.52 -3.30
C ASN A 201 -12.48 -26.54 -3.54
N PRO A 202 -12.73 -27.67 -4.22
CA PRO A 202 -11.71 -28.69 -4.48
C PRO A 202 -10.45 -28.18 -5.18
N ALA A 203 -10.57 -27.16 -6.03
CA ALA A 203 -9.43 -26.53 -6.69
C ALA A 203 -8.50 -25.84 -5.69
N HIS A 204 -9.07 -25.19 -4.67
CA HIS A 204 -8.32 -24.51 -3.61
C HIS A 204 -7.84 -25.52 -2.56
N SER A 205 -8.70 -26.41 -2.10
CA SER A 205 -8.39 -27.42 -1.07
C SER A 205 -7.24 -28.35 -1.45
N LYS A 206 -7.10 -28.70 -2.73
CA LYS A 206 -5.98 -29.50 -3.23
C LYS A 206 -4.71 -28.68 -3.48
N SER A 207 -4.77 -27.36 -3.42
CA SER A 207 -3.61 -26.51 -3.65
C SER A 207 -2.56 -26.71 -2.55
N VAL A 208 -1.29 -26.55 -2.93
CA VAL A 208 -0.18 -26.60 -1.97
C VAL A 208 -0.32 -25.48 -0.93
N GLN A 209 -0.82 -24.31 -1.34
CA GLN A 209 -1.03 -23.18 -0.46
C GLN A 209 -2.03 -23.48 0.66
N ALA A 210 -3.17 -24.12 0.35
CA ALA A 210 -4.17 -24.49 1.36
C ALA A 210 -3.68 -25.57 2.33
N ASN A 211 -2.76 -26.42 1.87
CA ASN A 211 -2.23 -27.57 2.62
C ASN A 211 -0.91 -27.27 3.35
N THR A 212 -0.35 -26.07 3.20
CA THR A 212 0.93 -25.69 3.79
C THR A 212 0.73 -24.68 4.91
N ILE A 213 1.41 -24.90 6.02
CA ILE A 213 1.52 -23.92 7.12
C ILE A 213 2.95 -23.41 7.21
N LEU A 214 3.09 -22.16 7.59
CA LEU A 214 4.36 -21.57 8.03
C LEU A 214 4.38 -21.52 9.55
N VAL A 215 5.34 -22.19 10.16
CA VAL A 215 5.57 -22.18 11.61
C VAL A 215 6.82 -21.35 11.92
N THR A 216 6.72 -20.41 12.85
CA THR A 216 7.83 -19.56 13.27
C THR A 216 8.13 -19.72 14.76
N GLY A 217 9.37 -19.49 15.17
CA GLY A 217 9.80 -19.65 16.57
C GLY A 217 9.97 -21.11 16.99
N ILE A 218 10.48 -21.96 16.10
CA ILE A 218 10.73 -23.38 16.37
C ILE A 218 11.93 -23.51 17.32
N PRO A 219 11.80 -24.23 18.46
CA PRO A 219 12.93 -24.47 19.35
C PRO A 219 13.95 -25.40 18.69
N VAL A 220 15.23 -25.22 19.03
CA VAL A 220 16.37 -25.95 18.45
C VAL A 220 16.17 -27.48 18.50
N LYS A 221 15.64 -28.00 19.62
CA LYS A 221 15.35 -29.43 19.80
C LYS A 221 14.38 -30.00 18.76
N CYS A 222 13.43 -29.18 18.29
CA CYS A 222 12.44 -29.57 17.29
C CYS A 222 12.83 -29.11 15.88
N LEU A 223 14.03 -28.54 15.69
CA LEU A 223 14.47 -27.97 14.42
C LEU A 223 15.09 -29.02 13.51
N SER A 224 14.33 -30.10 13.25
CA SER A 224 14.69 -31.14 12.30
C SER A 224 13.44 -31.64 11.57
N GLU A 225 13.61 -32.08 10.33
CA GLU A 225 12.54 -32.69 9.54
C GLU A 225 11.89 -33.90 10.25
N PRO A 226 12.63 -34.88 10.79
CA PRO A 226 12.02 -36.00 11.50
C PRO A 226 11.29 -35.57 12.78
N ALA A 227 11.82 -34.61 13.56
CA ALA A 227 11.16 -34.15 14.78
C ALA A 227 9.84 -33.42 14.49
N LEU A 228 9.83 -32.52 13.49
CA LEU A 228 8.59 -31.88 13.05
C LEU A 228 7.61 -32.88 12.45
N SER A 229 8.13 -33.89 11.74
CA SER A 229 7.30 -34.94 11.18
C SER A 229 6.62 -35.78 12.27
N GLN A 230 7.37 -36.12 13.31
CA GLN A 230 6.84 -36.82 14.48
C GLN A 230 5.83 -35.96 15.25
N LEU A 231 6.12 -34.68 15.46
CA LEU A 231 5.25 -33.74 16.18
C LEU A 231 3.86 -33.64 15.55
N TYR A 232 3.81 -33.55 14.22
CA TYR A 232 2.55 -33.41 13.48
C TYR A 232 1.97 -34.74 12.96
N SER A 233 2.61 -35.88 13.26
CA SER A 233 2.19 -37.21 12.79
C SER A 233 0.77 -37.61 13.23
N HIS A 234 0.30 -37.06 14.36
CA HIS A 234 -1.03 -37.32 14.91
C HIS A 234 -2.17 -36.65 14.11
N LEU A 235 -1.84 -35.75 13.17
CA LEU A 235 -2.84 -35.05 12.37
C LEU A 235 -3.33 -35.91 11.20
N PRO A 236 -4.61 -35.78 10.81
CA PRO A 236 -5.22 -36.60 9.77
C PRO A 236 -4.51 -36.44 8.40
N GLY A 237 -4.31 -37.54 7.69
CA GLY A 237 -3.65 -37.54 6.37
C GLY A 237 -2.12 -37.43 6.42
N GLY A 238 -1.53 -37.13 7.58
CA GLY A 238 -0.08 -37.03 7.73
C GLY A 238 0.56 -35.89 6.94
N ILE A 239 1.88 -35.90 6.93
CA ILE A 239 2.72 -34.83 6.38
C ILE A 239 3.22 -35.28 5.02
N ALA A 240 3.10 -34.40 4.03
CA ALA A 240 3.65 -34.64 2.70
C ALA A 240 5.15 -34.33 2.67
N LYS A 241 5.54 -33.16 3.22
CA LYS A 241 6.93 -32.70 3.26
C LYS A 241 7.12 -31.56 4.25
N VAL A 242 8.30 -31.53 4.88
CA VAL A 242 8.75 -30.40 5.71
C VAL A 242 9.86 -29.66 4.98
N TRP A 243 9.80 -28.33 4.95
CA TRP A 243 10.84 -27.46 4.43
C TRP A 243 11.37 -26.58 5.56
N LEU A 244 12.56 -26.89 6.04
CA LEU A 244 13.26 -26.04 7.01
C LEU A 244 13.79 -24.80 6.30
N ASN A 245 13.55 -23.63 6.88
CA ASN A 245 14.18 -22.41 6.41
C ASN A 245 15.66 -22.43 6.84
N ARG A 246 16.56 -21.94 5.99
CA ARG A 246 18.01 -21.94 6.23
C ARG A 246 18.58 -20.56 5.98
N ASP A 247 19.62 -20.20 6.71
CA ASP A 247 20.40 -19.01 6.40
C ASP A 247 21.28 -19.33 5.19
N LEU A 248 20.86 -18.84 4.02
CA LEU A 248 21.53 -19.08 2.75
C LEU A 248 22.72 -18.12 2.50
N LYS A 249 23.02 -17.18 3.41
CA LYS A 249 24.11 -16.19 3.27
C LYS A 249 24.08 -15.51 1.89
N ASP A 250 25.09 -15.76 1.04
CA ASP A 250 25.24 -15.13 -0.26
C ASP A 250 24.45 -15.81 -1.40
N LEU A 251 23.82 -16.96 -1.17
CA LEU A 251 23.11 -17.69 -2.23
C LEU A 251 21.98 -16.87 -2.90
N PRO A 252 21.14 -16.13 -2.14
CA PRO A 252 20.10 -15.28 -2.72
C PRO A 252 20.68 -14.16 -3.59
N SER A 253 21.79 -13.53 -3.15
CA SER A 253 22.42 -12.45 -3.93
C SER A 253 23.03 -12.97 -5.23
N ILE A 254 23.59 -14.18 -5.23
CA ILE A 254 24.06 -14.89 -6.44
C ILE A 254 22.88 -15.19 -7.38
N TYR A 255 21.73 -15.61 -6.84
CA TYR A 255 20.52 -15.87 -7.62
C TYR A 255 19.97 -14.58 -8.25
N ASP A 256 19.89 -13.49 -7.49
CA ASP A 256 19.46 -12.18 -7.98
C ASP A 256 20.41 -11.64 -9.06
N ARG A 257 21.72 -11.82 -8.86
CA ARG A 257 22.75 -11.51 -9.87
C ARG A 257 22.53 -12.32 -11.15
N ARG A 258 22.20 -13.61 -11.05
CA ARG A 258 21.84 -14.45 -12.21
C ARG A 258 20.59 -13.93 -12.92
N LEU A 259 19.52 -13.60 -12.18
CA LEU A 259 18.29 -13.06 -12.75
C LEU A 259 18.50 -11.70 -13.41
N ALA A 260 19.33 -10.84 -12.83
CA ALA A 260 19.71 -9.56 -13.43
C ALA A 260 20.49 -9.79 -14.75
N ALA A 261 21.42 -10.74 -14.77
CA ALA A 261 22.14 -11.11 -15.98
C ALA A 261 21.21 -11.71 -17.06
N CYS A 262 20.23 -12.55 -16.69
CA CYS A 262 19.24 -13.09 -17.62
C CYS A 262 18.38 -11.99 -18.24
N ARG A 263 17.80 -11.09 -17.43
CA ARG A 263 17.02 -9.95 -17.94
C ARG A 263 17.83 -9.04 -18.85
N LYS A 264 19.11 -8.85 -18.51
CA LYS A 264 20.04 -8.07 -19.33
C LYS A 264 20.37 -8.77 -20.64
N LEU A 265 20.54 -10.10 -20.63
CA LEU A 265 20.74 -10.91 -21.83
C LEU A 265 19.52 -10.83 -22.75
N GLU A 266 18.31 -11.00 -22.21
CA GLU A 266 17.06 -10.88 -22.96
C GLU A 266 16.94 -9.51 -23.65
N SER A 267 17.23 -8.44 -22.92
CA SER A 267 17.22 -7.08 -23.48
C SER A 267 18.30 -6.91 -24.57
N ALA A 268 19.48 -7.48 -24.38
CA ALA A 268 20.58 -7.41 -25.34
C ALA A 268 20.27 -8.21 -26.62
N GLU A 269 19.80 -9.45 -26.49
CA GLU A 269 19.39 -10.30 -27.62
C GLU A 269 18.23 -9.67 -28.38
N THR A 270 17.23 -9.09 -27.69
CA THR A 270 16.14 -8.35 -28.34
C THR A 270 16.66 -7.15 -29.15
N SER A 271 17.64 -6.41 -28.60
CA SER A 271 18.26 -5.28 -29.32
C SER A 271 19.06 -5.75 -30.54
N LEU A 272 19.71 -6.91 -30.45
CA LEU A 272 20.45 -7.54 -31.55
C LEU A 272 19.49 -7.99 -32.65
N LEU A 273 18.39 -8.68 -32.29
CA LEU A 273 17.33 -9.09 -33.22
C LEU A 273 16.70 -7.89 -33.92
N SER A 274 16.41 -6.81 -33.19
CA SER A 274 15.91 -5.55 -33.77
C SER A 274 16.88 -4.96 -34.80
N THR A 275 18.18 -5.03 -34.52
CA THR A 275 19.23 -4.55 -35.42
C THR A 275 19.34 -5.43 -36.66
N ALA A 276 19.34 -6.77 -36.49
CA ALA A 276 19.33 -7.74 -37.57
C ALA A 276 18.11 -7.55 -38.49
N ALA A 277 16.91 -7.38 -37.92
CA ALA A 277 15.69 -7.15 -38.68
C ALA A 277 15.72 -5.81 -39.46
N LYS A 278 16.34 -4.76 -38.89
CA LYS A 278 16.55 -3.48 -39.60
C LYS A 278 17.54 -3.62 -40.75
N LEU A 279 18.64 -4.35 -40.57
CA LEU A 279 19.61 -4.61 -41.63
C LEU A 279 18.97 -5.42 -42.76
N ARG A 280 18.27 -6.51 -42.43
CA ARG A 280 17.51 -7.30 -43.40
C ARG A 280 16.49 -6.47 -44.17
N ARG A 281 15.71 -5.61 -43.49
CA ARG A 281 14.78 -4.70 -44.17
C ARG A 281 15.48 -3.72 -45.12
N ARG A 282 16.69 -3.27 -44.80
CA ARG A 282 17.49 -2.42 -45.69
C ARG A 282 18.00 -3.19 -46.90
N GLU A 283 18.44 -4.44 -46.71
CA GLU A 283 18.90 -5.31 -47.80
C GLU A 283 17.77 -5.68 -48.74
N LEU A 284 16.60 -6.07 -48.22
CA LEU A 284 15.40 -6.34 -49.03
C LEU A 284 14.95 -5.11 -49.83
N LYS A 285 15.07 -3.90 -49.28
CA LYS A 285 14.79 -2.66 -50.01
C LYS A 285 15.83 -2.32 -51.09
N LYS A 286 17.06 -2.82 -50.97
CA LYS A 286 18.12 -2.64 -51.96
C LYS A 286 18.06 -3.71 -53.05
N ALA A 287 17.59 -4.91 -52.70
CA ALA A 287 17.52 -6.09 -53.56
C ALA A 287 16.21 -6.19 -54.35
N ASP A 288 15.74 -5.07 -54.91
CA ASP A 288 14.49 -4.95 -55.67
C ASP A 288 14.56 -5.70 -57.03
N GLY A 289 14.83 -7.02 -57.02
CA GLY A 289 14.77 -7.86 -58.22
C GLY A 289 15.31 -9.30 -58.19
N ALA A 290 16.27 -9.70 -57.35
CA ALA A 290 16.78 -11.09 -57.40
C ALA A 290 17.64 -11.48 -56.19
N ASP A 291 17.04 -12.15 -55.20
CA ASP A 291 17.59 -13.36 -54.56
C ASP A 291 16.56 -13.96 -53.58
N GLU A 292 15.88 -15.05 -53.97
CA GLU A 292 14.93 -15.78 -53.09
C GLU A 292 15.64 -16.55 -51.96
N SER A 293 16.96 -16.74 -52.06
CA SER A 293 17.75 -17.52 -51.10
C SER A 293 17.87 -16.87 -49.71
N LEU A 294 17.88 -15.52 -49.65
CA LEU A 294 17.90 -14.74 -48.39
C LEU A 294 16.51 -14.57 -47.74
N ALA A 295 15.44 -14.96 -48.44
CA ALA A 295 14.06 -14.78 -47.96
C ALA A 295 13.65 -15.85 -46.92
N SER A 296 14.29 -17.02 -46.92
CA SER A 296 13.80 -18.21 -46.21
C SER A 296 14.16 -18.29 -44.72
N ALA A 297 15.19 -17.55 -44.25
CA ALA A 297 15.63 -17.61 -42.86
C ALA A 297 15.18 -16.37 -42.07
N ASP A 298 14.15 -16.51 -41.24
CA ASP A 298 13.67 -15.46 -40.34
C ASP A 298 14.67 -15.22 -39.19
N PRO A 299 15.39 -14.07 -39.13
CA PRO A 299 16.32 -13.78 -38.04
C PRO A 299 15.60 -13.65 -36.70
N GLU A 300 14.29 -13.34 -36.69
CA GLU A 300 13.50 -13.29 -35.45
C GLU A 300 13.27 -14.69 -34.85
N ARG A 301 13.37 -15.74 -35.67
CA ARG A 301 13.15 -17.13 -35.25
C ARG A 301 14.44 -17.85 -34.82
N ASN A 302 15.62 -17.34 -35.19
CA ASN A 302 16.90 -17.99 -34.88
C ASN A 302 17.99 -16.97 -34.47
N VAL A 303 18.29 -16.92 -33.17
CA VAL A 303 19.30 -16.01 -32.59
C VAL A 303 20.69 -16.25 -33.19
N ALA A 304 21.05 -17.49 -33.50
CA ALA A 304 22.34 -17.81 -34.11
C ALA A 304 22.48 -17.20 -35.51
N LEU A 305 21.39 -17.17 -36.28
CA LEU A 305 21.35 -16.49 -37.59
C LEU A 305 21.54 -14.98 -37.42
N ALA A 306 20.90 -14.38 -36.42
CA ALA A 306 21.01 -12.96 -36.13
C ALA A 306 22.44 -12.56 -35.69
N GLU A 307 23.13 -13.39 -34.92
CA GLU A 307 24.53 -13.20 -34.54
C GLU A 307 25.48 -13.23 -35.74
N CYS A 308 25.21 -14.07 -36.75
CA CYS A 308 25.98 -14.10 -37.99
C CYS A 308 25.71 -12.89 -38.90
N LEU A 309 24.47 -12.40 -38.94
CA LEU A 309 24.05 -11.29 -39.80
C LEU A 309 24.53 -9.92 -39.29
N VAL A 310 24.68 -9.73 -37.98
CA VAL A 310 25.04 -8.44 -37.38
C VAL A 310 26.55 -8.40 -37.13
N PRO A 311 27.30 -7.45 -37.73
CA PRO A 311 28.71 -7.27 -37.44
C PRO A 311 28.95 -7.00 -35.95
N LYS A 312 30.01 -7.59 -35.36
CA LYS A 312 30.33 -7.47 -33.92
C LYS A 312 30.38 -6.03 -33.40
N ASN A 313 30.79 -5.08 -34.23
CA ASN A 313 30.87 -3.65 -33.86
C ASN A 313 29.50 -3.03 -33.54
N GLN A 314 28.40 -3.61 -34.03
CA GLN A 314 27.03 -3.15 -33.78
C GLN A 314 26.35 -3.89 -32.62
N TRP A 315 27.09 -4.77 -31.93
CA TRP A 315 26.55 -5.52 -30.81
C TRP A 315 26.32 -4.61 -29.59
N PRO A 316 25.33 -4.92 -28.75
CA PRO A 316 25.07 -4.15 -27.55
C PRO A 316 26.22 -4.31 -26.55
N THR A 317 26.88 -3.20 -26.23
CA THR A 317 27.96 -3.14 -25.24
C THR A 317 27.51 -2.41 -23.98
N HIS A 318 28.05 -2.80 -22.83
CA HIS A 318 27.89 -2.04 -21.60
C HIS A 318 29.24 -1.88 -20.88
N ARG A 319 29.27 -1.03 -19.87
CA ARG A 319 30.46 -0.85 -19.04
C ARG A 319 30.28 -1.50 -17.68
N LEU A 320 31.33 -2.14 -17.20
CA LEU A 320 31.37 -2.68 -15.85
C LEU A 320 31.63 -1.54 -14.85
N PRO A 321 31.06 -1.60 -13.64
CA PRO A 321 31.41 -0.67 -12.58
C PRO A 321 32.91 -0.75 -12.27
N ALA A 322 33.55 0.41 -12.05
CA ALA A 322 34.96 0.46 -11.69
C ALA A 322 35.14 0.28 -10.17
N GLY A 323 35.90 -0.73 -9.76
CA GLY A 323 36.29 -0.96 -8.37
C GLY A 323 35.11 -1.20 -7.43
N PHE A 324 35.03 -0.43 -6.34
CA PHE A 324 34.04 -0.58 -5.26
C PHE A 324 32.67 0.08 -5.57
N MET A 325 32.53 0.79 -6.69
CA MET A 325 31.31 1.56 -6.96
C MET A 325 30.16 0.63 -7.41
N PRO A 326 28.94 0.76 -6.86
CA PRO A 326 27.82 -0.12 -7.20
C PRO A 326 27.14 0.21 -8.54
N PHE A 327 27.53 1.28 -9.23
CA PHE A 327 26.97 1.71 -10.51
C PHE A 327 28.07 2.05 -11.52
N SER A 328 27.80 1.80 -12.81
CA SER A 328 28.71 2.16 -13.89
C SER A 328 28.59 3.65 -14.20
N LEU A 329 29.66 4.42 -13.97
CA LEU A 329 29.72 5.83 -14.36
C LEU A 329 29.88 5.96 -15.89
N PRO A 330 29.33 7.01 -16.50
CA PRO A 330 29.65 7.35 -17.89
C PRO A 330 31.17 7.53 -18.01
N PHE A 331 31.79 6.84 -18.98
CA PHE A 331 33.23 6.91 -19.33
C PHE A 331 34.24 6.20 -18.43
N ILE A 332 33.84 5.69 -17.26
CA ILE A 332 34.72 4.98 -16.32
C ILE A 332 34.33 3.50 -16.26
N GLY A 333 35.30 2.60 -16.46
CA GLY A 333 35.11 1.15 -16.46
C GLY A 333 35.30 0.48 -17.82
N GLU A 334 35.62 -0.81 -17.79
CA GLU A 334 35.87 -1.65 -18.98
C GLU A 334 34.60 -1.79 -19.83
N LYS A 335 34.72 -1.57 -21.14
CA LYS A 335 33.64 -1.75 -22.10
C LYS A 335 33.64 -3.21 -22.57
N VAL A 336 32.58 -3.93 -22.25
CA VAL A 336 32.44 -5.36 -22.56
C VAL A 336 31.20 -5.61 -23.43
N ASP A 337 31.29 -6.67 -24.24
CA ASP A 337 30.16 -7.17 -25.01
C ASP A 337 29.12 -7.75 -24.06
N THR A 338 27.88 -7.25 -24.15
CA THR A 338 26.86 -7.56 -23.14
C THR A 338 26.43 -9.01 -23.21
N ILE A 339 26.31 -9.58 -24.40
CA ILE A 339 25.85 -10.96 -24.62
C ILE A 339 26.86 -11.95 -24.04
N ASP A 340 28.12 -11.87 -24.47
CA ASP A 340 29.19 -12.77 -24.02
C ASP A 340 29.48 -12.62 -22.53
N TRP A 341 29.41 -11.41 -22.00
CA TRP A 341 29.52 -11.19 -20.56
C TRP A 341 28.35 -11.85 -19.81
N CYS A 342 27.10 -11.62 -20.23
CA CYS A 342 25.93 -12.21 -19.56
C CYS A 342 25.96 -13.74 -19.63
N ARG A 343 26.35 -14.35 -20.75
CA ARG A 343 26.48 -15.82 -20.88
C ARG A 343 27.51 -16.39 -19.91
N ARG A 344 28.69 -15.77 -19.82
CA ARG A 344 29.74 -16.15 -18.86
C ARG A 344 29.26 -15.99 -17.41
N GLU A 345 28.61 -14.88 -17.13
CA GLU A 345 28.07 -14.54 -15.80
C GLU A 345 26.98 -15.54 -15.36
N ILE A 346 26.07 -15.89 -16.26
CA ILE A 346 25.02 -16.90 -16.01
C ILE A 346 25.65 -18.27 -15.77
N ALA A 347 26.67 -18.66 -16.54
CA ALA A 347 27.37 -19.93 -16.35
C ALA A 347 28.09 -19.97 -14.99
N ALA A 348 28.82 -18.91 -14.64
CA ALA A 348 29.55 -18.81 -13.37
C ALA A 348 28.59 -18.84 -12.17
N THR A 349 27.56 -18.01 -12.17
CA THR A 349 26.55 -17.97 -11.10
C THR A 349 25.78 -19.28 -11.00
N THR A 350 25.44 -19.93 -12.12
CA THR A 350 24.81 -21.25 -12.11
C THR A 350 25.70 -22.32 -11.49
N GLY A 351 27.00 -22.31 -11.80
CA GLY A 351 27.98 -23.19 -11.16
C GLY A 351 28.06 -23.01 -9.64
N LEU A 352 28.06 -21.75 -9.18
CA LEU A 352 28.02 -21.43 -7.74
C LEU A 352 26.73 -21.89 -7.06
N LEU A 353 25.58 -21.67 -7.70
CA LEU A 353 24.28 -22.11 -7.18
C LEU A 353 24.17 -23.64 -7.12
N ILE A 354 24.71 -24.36 -8.11
CA ILE A 354 24.75 -25.84 -8.09
C ILE A 354 25.57 -26.31 -6.90
N LYS A 355 26.78 -25.76 -6.70
CA LYS A 355 27.63 -26.09 -5.55
C LYS A 355 26.91 -25.81 -4.23
N GLY A 356 26.27 -24.65 -4.07
CA GLY A 356 25.52 -24.31 -2.86
C GLY A 356 24.29 -25.22 -2.62
N ARG A 357 23.62 -25.68 -3.68
CA ARG A 357 22.52 -26.65 -3.55
C ARG A 357 23.01 -28.03 -3.15
N GLN A 358 24.17 -28.44 -3.65
CA GLN A 358 24.82 -29.71 -3.27
C GLN A 358 25.21 -29.68 -1.79
N THR A 359 25.86 -28.61 -1.31
CA THR A 359 26.22 -28.51 0.11
C THR A 359 25.00 -28.51 1.02
N VAL A 360 23.90 -27.85 0.64
CA VAL A 360 22.62 -27.95 1.38
C VAL A 360 22.08 -29.39 1.41
N ALA A 361 22.17 -30.12 0.29
CA ALA A 361 21.73 -31.52 0.23
C ALA A 361 22.60 -32.45 1.10
N ASP A 362 23.92 -32.27 1.06
CA ASP A 362 24.86 -33.04 1.86
C ASP A 362 24.70 -32.76 3.36
N GLU A 363 24.47 -31.51 3.75
CA GLU A 363 24.18 -31.11 5.14
C GLU A 363 22.85 -31.67 5.66
N ASN A 364 21.82 -31.77 4.80
CA ASN A 364 20.56 -32.43 5.15
C ASN A 364 20.74 -33.93 5.43
N LEU A 365 21.69 -34.58 4.74
CA LEU A 365 21.92 -36.02 4.83
C LEU A 365 22.86 -36.41 5.99
N SER A 366 23.85 -35.56 6.27
CA SER A 366 24.92 -35.81 7.24
C SER A 366 24.54 -35.52 8.70
N LEU A 367 23.48 -34.74 8.95
CA LEU A 367 23.07 -34.37 10.30
C LEU A 367 21.65 -34.87 10.58
N SER A 368 21.58 -36.07 11.18
CA SER A 368 20.51 -36.36 12.14
C SER A 368 20.53 -35.22 13.16
N GLY A 369 19.38 -34.61 13.45
CA GLY A 369 19.28 -33.35 14.19
C GLY A 369 20.17 -33.25 15.43
N ASP A 370 20.48 -32.03 15.84
CA ASP A 370 21.29 -31.70 17.02
C ASP A 370 21.11 -32.71 18.18
N VAL A 371 22.10 -33.58 18.35
CA VAL A 371 22.04 -34.77 19.23
C VAL A 371 21.86 -34.36 20.69
N ASN A 372 22.38 -33.18 21.06
CA ASN A 372 22.37 -32.67 22.42
C ASN A 372 21.25 -31.63 22.66
N GLY A 373 20.62 -31.13 21.58
CA GLY A 373 19.57 -30.11 21.65
C GLY A 373 20.05 -28.74 22.17
N ASP A 374 21.37 -28.49 22.14
CA ASP A 374 22.02 -27.27 22.65
C ASP A 374 22.32 -26.21 21.55
N GLY A 375 22.04 -26.54 20.29
CA GLY A 375 22.16 -25.72 19.10
C GLY A 375 23.58 -25.52 18.59
N LYS A 376 24.60 -26.10 19.24
CA LYS A 376 26.00 -25.88 18.86
C LYS A 376 26.38 -26.60 17.59
N ASP A 377 25.80 -27.77 17.36
CA ASP A 377 26.08 -28.58 16.16
C ASP A 377 25.45 -27.97 14.90
N LEU A 378 24.40 -27.16 15.05
CA LEU A 378 23.78 -26.42 13.95
C LEU A 378 24.68 -25.30 13.43
N ASN A 379 25.38 -24.60 14.32
CA ASN A 379 26.27 -23.48 13.96
C ASN A 379 27.54 -23.91 13.21
N LYS A 380 27.85 -25.22 13.18
CA LYS A 380 28.96 -25.78 12.40
C LYS A 380 28.61 -25.95 10.93
N GLN A 381 27.33 -25.93 10.56
CA GLN A 381 26.87 -26.04 9.17
C GLN A 381 27.20 -24.77 8.38
N THR A 382 27.45 -24.92 7.08
CA THR A 382 27.65 -23.79 6.17
C THR A 382 26.37 -22.97 6.06
N TYR A 383 25.22 -23.66 5.98
CA TYR A 383 23.89 -23.06 5.88
C TYR A 383 22.99 -23.53 7.03
N PRO A 384 23.13 -22.96 8.24
CA PRO A 384 22.39 -23.39 9.41
C PRO A 384 20.88 -23.19 9.24
N PRO A 385 20.04 -24.08 9.79
CA PRO A 385 18.60 -23.89 9.80
C PRO A 385 18.19 -22.72 10.70
N LEU A 386 17.22 -21.94 10.23
CA LEU A 386 16.58 -20.87 10.97
C LEU A 386 15.39 -21.43 11.76
N ASN A 387 14.91 -20.68 12.76
CA ASN A 387 13.83 -21.09 13.66
C ASN A 387 12.41 -21.09 13.01
N SER A 388 12.30 -21.43 11.73
CA SER A 388 11.05 -21.47 10.98
C SER A 388 11.03 -22.60 9.96
N ALA A 389 9.83 -23.10 9.67
CA ALA A 389 9.63 -24.18 8.71
C ALA A 389 8.28 -24.06 8.01
N PHE A 390 8.22 -24.52 6.77
CA PHE A 390 6.98 -24.78 6.07
C PHE A 390 6.63 -26.26 6.18
N VAL A 391 5.46 -26.57 6.72
CA VAL A 391 4.98 -27.95 6.85
C VAL A 391 3.82 -28.13 5.88
N THR A 392 4.00 -29.03 4.93
CA THR A 392 2.98 -29.36 3.91
C THR A 392 2.27 -30.65 4.32
N PHE A 393 0.95 -30.62 4.37
CA PHE A 393 0.11 -31.76 4.72
C PHE A 393 -0.51 -32.39 3.47
N ASN A 394 -0.94 -33.65 3.57
CA ASN A 394 -1.69 -34.27 2.47
C ASN A 394 -3.16 -33.80 2.43
N GLN A 395 -3.68 -33.27 3.54
CA GLN A 395 -5.06 -32.82 3.67
C GLN A 395 -5.14 -31.41 4.27
N GLN A 396 -6.05 -30.58 3.74
CA GLN A 396 -6.27 -29.20 4.19
C GLN A 396 -6.72 -29.15 5.66
N ILE A 397 -7.53 -30.13 6.09
CA ILE A 397 -8.02 -30.17 7.47
C ILE A 397 -6.88 -30.26 8.48
N ALA A 398 -5.79 -30.98 8.15
CA ALA A 398 -4.62 -31.06 9.00
C ALA A 398 -3.91 -29.71 9.12
N ALA A 399 -3.78 -28.95 8.03
CA ALA A 399 -3.20 -27.61 8.05
C ALA A 399 -4.01 -26.66 8.96
N HIS A 400 -5.34 -26.69 8.87
CA HIS A 400 -6.22 -25.88 9.74
C HIS A 400 -6.16 -26.32 11.20
N LEU A 401 -6.09 -27.63 11.47
CA LEU A 401 -5.91 -28.13 12.84
C LEU A 401 -4.56 -27.72 13.42
N ALA A 402 -3.48 -27.87 12.65
CA ALA A 402 -2.10 -27.55 13.07
C ALA A 402 -1.94 -26.09 13.52
N VAL A 403 -2.65 -25.15 12.87
CA VAL A 403 -2.63 -23.73 13.26
C VAL A 403 -3.33 -23.50 14.60
N ASN A 404 -4.40 -24.25 14.88
CA ASN A 404 -5.26 -24.05 16.04
C ASN A 404 -4.83 -24.82 17.30
N ILE A 405 -4.04 -25.88 17.17
CA ILE A 405 -3.57 -26.68 18.32
C ILE A 405 -2.42 -25.97 19.07
N LEU A 406 -2.31 -26.25 20.38
CA LEU A 406 -1.12 -25.88 21.15
C LEU A 406 -0.03 -26.92 20.89
N THR A 407 1.08 -26.51 20.27
CA THR A 407 2.17 -27.41 19.86
C THR A 407 3.26 -27.54 20.91
N HIS A 408 3.46 -26.53 21.77
CA HIS A 408 4.56 -26.47 22.73
C HIS A 408 4.10 -25.86 24.06
N ASN A 409 4.75 -26.24 25.17
CA ASN A 409 4.42 -25.78 26.52
C ASN A 409 5.03 -24.40 26.85
N GLU A 410 6.21 -24.08 26.31
CA GLU A 410 6.85 -22.78 26.51
C GLU A 410 6.14 -21.64 25.77
N PRO A 411 6.04 -20.45 26.37
CA PRO A 411 5.44 -19.29 25.74
C PRO A 411 6.26 -18.84 24.52
N TYR A 412 5.56 -18.35 23.49
CA TYR A 412 6.14 -17.80 22.25
C TYR A 412 6.89 -18.79 21.35
N CYS A 413 7.15 -20.02 21.81
CA CYS A 413 7.69 -21.10 21.00
C CYS A 413 6.61 -21.70 20.09
N MET A 414 6.84 -21.69 18.78
CA MET A 414 5.89 -22.17 17.75
C MET A 414 4.49 -21.52 17.82
N ALA A 415 4.37 -20.35 18.44
CA ALA A 415 3.09 -19.69 18.73
C ALA A 415 2.48 -19.03 17.48
N ASP A 416 3.32 -18.37 16.67
CA ASP A 416 2.90 -17.71 15.44
C ASP A 416 2.94 -18.71 14.28
N ARG A 417 1.76 -19.07 13.78
CA ARG A 417 1.55 -19.97 12.64
C ARG A 417 0.65 -19.32 11.61
N TYR A 418 1.05 -19.41 10.35
CA TYR A 418 0.36 -18.76 9.24
C TYR A 418 -0.12 -19.82 8.25
N LEU A 419 -1.39 -19.71 7.85
CA LEU A 419 -2.02 -20.58 6.86
C LEU A 419 -2.05 -19.87 5.51
N GLU A 420 -2.11 -20.63 4.41
CA GLU A 420 -2.32 -20.10 3.06
C GLU A 420 -1.29 -19.06 2.63
N VAL A 421 -0.04 -19.22 3.09
CA VAL A 421 1.04 -18.30 2.73
C VAL A 421 1.50 -18.60 1.30
N SER A 422 1.37 -17.60 0.43
CA SER A 422 1.87 -17.69 -0.95
C SER A 422 3.39 -17.48 -0.98
N PRO A 423 4.17 -18.24 -1.78
CA PRO A 423 5.64 -18.05 -1.85
C PRO A 423 6.12 -16.61 -2.08
N PRO A 424 5.55 -15.81 -3.01
CA PRO A 424 5.92 -14.39 -3.17
C PRO A 424 5.48 -13.49 -2.01
N ASP A 425 4.55 -13.94 -1.16
CA ASP A 425 4.10 -13.19 0.01
C ASP A 425 5.07 -13.32 1.19
N VAL A 426 6.03 -14.23 1.14
CA VAL A 426 6.99 -14.49 2.23
C VAL A 426 8.12 -13.47 2.26
N ILE A 427 8.34 -12.86 3.42
CA ILE A 427 9.50 -12.00 3.72
C ILE A 427 10.57 -12.86 4.39
N TRP A 428 11.44 -13.47 3.58
CA TRP A 428 12.46 -14.42 4.03
C TRP A 428 13.40 -13.86 5.12
N GLY A 429 13.75 -12.58 5.04
CA GLY A 429 14.63 -11.92 6.03
C GLY A 429 14.04 -11.83 7.46
N ASN A 430 12.72 -12.01 7.61
CA ASN A 430 12.04 -11.94 8.91
C ASN A 430 11.76 -13.32 9.52
N LEU A 431 12.07 -14.41 8.80
CA LEU A 431 11.78 -15.78 9.24
C LEU A 431 12.79 -16.35 10.24
N GLY A 432 13.91 -15.68 10.49
CA GLY A 432 14.96 -16.13 11.41
C GLY A 432 14.96 -15.43 12.78
N LEU A 433 13.98 -14.56 13.05
CA LEU A 433 13.97 -13.74 14.26
C LEU A 433 13.56 -14.55 15.49
N ASN A 434 14.28 -14.34 16.60
CA ASN A 434 13.88 -14.92 17.89
C ASN A 434 12.50 -14.35 18.32
N PRO A 435 11.54 -15.17 18.78
CA PRO A 435 10.22 -14.70 19.18
C PRO A 435 10.22 -13.57 20.21
N TYR A 436 11.15 -13.61 21.18
CA TYR A 436 11.29 -12.55 22.19
C TYR A 436 11.79 -11.24 21.58
N GLU A 437 12.79 -11.33 20.70
CA GLU A 437 13.33 -10.18 19.98
C GLU A 437 12.26 -9.53 19.10
N LYS A 438 11.46 -10.35 18.40
CA LYS A 438 10.31 -9.89 17.61
C LYS A 438 9.31 -9.09 18.45
N ARG A 439 8.98 -9.56 19.67
CA ARG A 439 8.07 -8.84 20.58
C ARG A 439 8.62 -7.49 21.01
N ILE A 440 9.92 -7.41 21.32
CA ILE A 440 10.59 -6.14 21.67
C ILE A 440 10.59 -5.18 20.47
N ARG A 441 10.97 -5.67 19.28
CA ARG A 441 10.96 -4.88 18.03
C ARG A 441 9.56 -4.35 17.71
N MET A 442 8.53 -5.16 17.92
CA MET A 442 7.13 -4.73 17.79
C MET A 442 6.79 -3.62 18.78
N ALA A 443 7.11 -3.76 20.07
CA ALA A 443 6.84 -2.73 21.06
C ALA A 443 7.54 -1.39 20.70
N ILE A 444 8.80 -1.45 20.28
CA ILE A 444 9.56 -0.29 19.80
C ILE A 444 8.89 0.32 18.55
N SER A 445 8.48 -0.51 17.58
CA SER A 445 7.82 -0.06 16.35
C SER A 445 6.50 0.67 16.63
N TYR A 446 5.69 0.17 17.57
CA TYR A 446 4.47 0.85 18.00
C TYR A 446 4.75 2.14 18.79
N ALA A 447 5.76 2.14 19.67
CA ALA A 447 6.16 3.35 20.38
C ALA A 447 6.61 4.46 19.41
N ILE A 448 7.43 4.11 18.41
CA ILE A 448 7.84 5.06 17.34
C ILE A 448 6.61 5.53 16.55
N THR A 449 5.66 4.63 16.24
CA THR A 449 4.44 5.01 15.52
C THR A 449 3.60 6.02 16.31
N VAL A 450 3.44 5.84 17.64
CA VAL A 450 2.73 6.81 18.50
C VAL A 450 3.44 8.16 18.53
N THR A 451 4.76 8.14 18.72
CA THR A 451 5.61 9.34 18.68
C THR A 451 5.45 10.07 17.33
N LEU A 452 5.52 9.32 16.22
CA LEU A 452 5.33 9.84 14.87
C LEU A 452 3.98 10.55 14.74
N ILE A 453 2.88 9.95 15.19
CA ILE A 453 1.53 10.55 15.11
C ILE A 453 1.47 11.89 15.84
N ILE A 454 2.04 11.98 17.05
CA ILE A 454 2.01 13.21 17.86
C ILE A 454 2.83 14.32 17.21
N PHE A 455 4.05 13.99 16.75
CA PHE A 455 4.98 14.96 16.18
C PHE A 455 4.78 15.24 14.68
N TRP A 456 3.87 14.54 14.00
CA TRP A 456 3.57 14.78 12.59
C TRP A 456 2.94 16.15 12.32
N SER A 457 2.40 16.79 13.35
CA SER A 457 1.95 18.17 13.28
C SER A 457 3.07 19.14 12.92
N ILE A 458 4.33 18.84 13.27
CA ILE A 458 5.50 19.71 13.01
C ILE A 458 5.90 19.75 11.52
N PRO A 459 5.96 18.63 10.78
CA PRO A 459 6.12 18.71 9.32
C PRO A 459 4.95 19.40 8.61
N VAL A 460 3.71 19.11 9.05
CA VAL A 460 2.50 19.74 8.49
C VAL A 460 2.50 21.25 8.72
N ALA A 461 2.97 21.65 9.89
CA ALA A 461 3.21 23.02 10.29
C ALA A 461 4.15 23.78 9.35
N VAL A 462 5.31 23.20 9.07
CA VAL A 462 6.31 23.78 8.16
C VAL A 462 5.73 23.93 6.76
N VAL A 463 4.97 22.94 6.28
CA VAL A 463 4.27 23.04 4.98
C VAL A 463 3.25 24.18 5.00
N GLY A 464 2.51 24.35 6.10
CA GLY A 464 1.59 25.48 6.29
C GLY A 464 2.32 26.82 6.13
N ILE A 465 3.42 27.00 6.87
CA ILE A 465 4.25 28.21 6.82
C ILE A 465 4.71 28.50 5.39
N ILE A 466 5.34 27.53 4.71
CA ILE A 466 5.84 27.67 3.32
C ILE A 466 4.71 28.04 2.34
N SER A 467 3.49 27.62 2.63
CA SER A 467 2.33 27.87 1.77
C SER A 467 1.82 29.31 1.84
N ASN A 468 2.17 30.07 2.89
CA ASN A 468 1.82 31.49 3.01
C ASN A 468 2.91 32.39 2.42
N ILE A 469 2.83 32.57 1.10
CA ILE A 469 3.79 33.38 0.33
C ILE A 469 3.86 34.84 0.81
N ASP A 470 2.72 35.42 1.20
CA ASP A 470 2.68 36.82 1.64
C ASP A 470 3.44 37.00 2.96
N GLY A 471 3.25 36.08 3.91
CA GLY A 471 4.00 36.05 5.17
C GLY A 471 5.50 35.83 4.98
N LEU A 472 5.89 34.93 4.08
CA LEU A 472 7.30 34.64 3.79
C LEU A 472 8.00 35.83 3.11
N CYS A 473 7.29 36.55 2.25
CA CYS A 473 7.85 37.69 1.55
C CYS A 473 8.26 38.83 2.50
N TYR A 474 7.49 39.05 3.59
CA TYR A 474 7.84 40.03 4.61
C TYR A 474 8.89 39.53 5.61
N SER A 475 8.93 38.23 5.89
CA SER A 475 9.84 37.65 6.87
C SER A 475 11.26 37.41 6.34
N GLU A 476 11.41 37.06 5.06
CA GLU A 476 12.68 36.59 4.48
C GLU A 476 13.07 37.43 3.25
N SER A 477 14.13 38.22 3.39
CA SER A 477 14.56 39.20 2.37
C SER A 477 15.00 38.57 1.04
N TRP A 478 15.44 37.31 1.03
CA TRP A 478 15.81 36.57 -0.18
C TRP A 478 14.60 36.09 -1.01
N LEU A 479 13.39 36.06 -0.42
CA LEU A 479 12.13 35.75 -1.10
C LEU A 479 11.34 37.00 -1.49
N ALA A 480 11.90 38.21 -1.31
CA ALA A 480 11.21 39.46 -1.64
C ALA A 480 10.81 39.58 -3.13
N TRP A 481 11.47 38.85 -4.03
CA TRP A 481 11.10 38.77 -5.44
C TRP A 481 9.71 38.15 -5.67
N LEU A 482 9.22 37.35 -4.71
CA LEU A 482 7.91 36.69 -4.77
C LEU A 482 6.77 37.70 -4.66
N CYS A 483 6.96 38.82 -3.93
CA CYS A 483 6.01 39.95 -3.90
C CYS A 483 5.97 40.77 -5.20
N ALA A 484 6.97 40.64 -6.07
CA ALA A 484 6.98 41.34 -7.36
C ALA A 484 6.11 40.63 -8.42
N LEU A 485 5.58 39.44 -8.11
CA LEU A 485 4.71 38.69 -9.01
C LEU A 485 3.28 39.25 -9.01
N PRO A 486 2.56 39.18 -10.15
CA PRO A 486 1.15 39.54 -10.22
C PRO A 486 0.30 38.78 -9.18
N PRO A 487 -0.72 39.42 -8.58
CA PRO A 487 -1.56 38.82 -7.54
C PRO A 487 -2.29 37.55 -8.02
N THR A 488 -2.57 37.46 -9.32
CA THR A 488 -3.15 36.26 -9.93
C THR A 488 -2.20 35.06 -9.91
N ILE A 489 -0.90 35.28 -10.10
CA ILE A 489 0.12 34.21 -10.09
C ILE A 489 0.38 33.77 -8.65
N VAL A 490 0.50 34.72 -7.72
CA VAL A 490 0.63 34.41 -6.27
C VAL A 490 -0.57 33.61 -5.77
N GLY A 491 -1.79 34.00 -6.16
CA GLY A 491 -3.01 33.25 -5.82
C GLY A 491 -3.06 31.84 -6.41
N ILE A 492 -2.55 31.63 -7.63
CA ILE A 492 -2.44 30.28 -8.24
C ILE A 492 -1.42 29.43 -7.46
N ILE A 493 -0.25 29.99 -7.13
CA ILE A 493 0.77 29.27 -6.38
C ILE A 493 0.27 28.95 -4.97
N GLN A 494 -0.29 29.91 -4.24
CA GLN A 494 -0.89 29.69 -2.92
C GLN A 494 -2.08 28.71 -2.96
N GLY A 495 -2.78 28.58 -4.08
CA GLY A 495 -3.87 27.60 -4.24
C GLY A 495 -3.41 26.17 -4.50
N ILE A 496 -2.29 25.98 -5.21
CA ILE A 496 -1.81 24.66 -5.66
C ILE A 496 -0.69 24.11 -4.77
N LEU A 497 0.20 24.97 -4.29
CA LEU A 497 1.40 24.60 -3.52
C LEU A 497 1.06 23.90 -2.19
N PRO A 498 0.16 24.41 -1.32
CA PRO A 498 -0.19 23.73 -0.08
C PRO A 498 -0.72 22.31 -0.27
N PRO A 499 -1.73 22.06 -1.15
CA PRO A 499 -2.17 20.69 -1.44
C PRO A 499 -1.04 19.82 -2.01
N GLY A 500 -0.24 20.35 -2.94
CA GLY A 500 0.91 19.63 -3.51
C GLY A 500 1.94 19.21 -2.47
N LEU A 501 2.39 20.13 -1.61
CA LEU A 501 3.35 19.82 -0.54
C LEU A 501 2.76 18.88 0.51
N LEU A 502 1.48 19.05 0.85
CA LEU A 502 0.79 18.16 1.79
C LEU A 502 0.67 16.75 1.22
N THR A 503 0.34 16.59 -0.08
CA THR A 503 0.26 15.27 -0.71
C THR A 503 1.61 14.57 -0.74
N VAL A 504 2.70 15.30 -1.04
CA VAL A 504 4.07 14.77 -0.97
C VAL A 504 4.43 14.36 0.46
N LEU A 505 4.12 15.19 1.45
CA LEU A 505 4.32 14.86 2.86
C LEU A 505 3.56 13.59 3.26
N MET A 506 2.28 13.49 2.88
CA MET A 506 1.44 12.31 3.16
C MET A 506 1.90 11.07 2.41
N MET A 507 2.58 11.19 1.27
CA MET A 507 3.19 10.08 0.54
C MET A 507 4.37 9.44 1.31
N PHE A 508 5.13 10.23 2.08
CA PHE A 508 6.21 9.70 2.92
C PHE A 508 5.71 8.84 4.08
N LEU A 509 4.52 9.13 4.61
CA LEU A 509 4.02 8.44 5.80
C LEU A 509 3.85 6.93 5.59
N PRO A 510 3.15 6.41 4.56
CA PRO A 510 3.08 4.97 4.28
C PRO A 510 4.46 4.34 4.09
N ILE A 511 5.43 5.05 3.52
CA ILE A 511 6.81 4.54 3.35
C ILE A 511 7.46 4.33 4.71
N ILE A 512 7.39 5.31 5.61
CA ILE A 512 7.93 5.20 6.98
C ILE A 512 7.24 4.07 7.74
N LEU A 513 5.90 4.00 7.69
CA LEU A 513 5.13 2.95 8.36
C LEU A 513 5.47 1.54 7.82
N ARG A 514 5.70 1.41 6.51
CA ARG A 514 6.14 0.15 5.89
C ARG A 514 7.53 -0.26 6.36
N LEU A 515 8.45 0.69 6.49
CA LEU A 515 9.79 0.43 7.05
C LEU A 515 9.71 -0.04 8.51
N LEU A 516 8.87 0.60 9.33
CA LEU A 516 8.64 0.20 10.73
C LEU A 516 7.98 -1.18 10.86
N GLY A 517 7.06 -1.52 9.96
CA GLY A 517 6.45 -2.86 9.91
C GLY A 517 7.43 -3.93 9.42
N ARG A 518 8.38 -3.58 8.53
CA ARG A 518 9.45 -4.50 8.14
C ARG A 518 10.40 -4.78 9.31
N PHE A 519 10.72 -3.76 10.10
CA PHE A 519 11.54 -3.87 11.32
C PHE A 519 10.89 -4.74 12.41
N GLU A 520 9.56 -4.74 12.51
CA GLU A 520 8.78 -5.54 13.48
C GLU A 520 8.95 -7.05 13.31
N GLY A 521 9.39 -7.52 12.14
CA GLY A 521 9.58 -8.95 11.90
C GLY A 521 8.31 -9.68 11.44
N ILE A 522 7.39 -8.99 10.77
CA ILE A 522 6.22 -9.63 10.14
C ILE A 522 6.71 -10.52 8.99
N PRO A 523 6.35 -11.82 8.93
CA PRO A 523 6.90 -12.75 7.95
C PRO A 523 6.20 -12.70 6.58
N THR A 524 5.07 -12.00 6.45
CA THR A 524 4.31 -11.91 5.19
C THR A 524 4.10 -10.46 4.74
N TYR A 525 4.11 -10.21 3.42
CA TYR A 525 3.81 -8.90 2.84
C TYR A 525 2.34 -8.51 3.08
N THR A 526 1.42 -9.47 3.00
CA THR A 526 -0.01 -9.26 3.30
C THR A 526 -0.21 -8.83 4.76
N GLY A 527 0.51 -9.45 5.69
CA GLY A 527 0.49 -9.05 7.10
C GLY A 527 1.11 -7.65 7.31
N LEU A 528 2.17 -7.33 6.57
CA LEU A 528 2.81 -6.02 6.60
C LEU A 528 1.84 -4.92 6.12
N GLU A 529 1.17 -5.12 4.99
CA GLU A 529 0.20 -4.16 4.46
C GLU A 529 -1.03 -4.02 5.37
N LEU A 530 -1.49 -5.10 6.02
CA LEU A 530 -2.58 -5.03 7.00
C LEU A 530 -2.18 -4.20 8.24
N SER A 531 -0.96 -4.39 8.74
CA SER A 531 -0.40 -3.59 9.84
C SER A 531 -0.27 -2.12 9.44
N LEU A 532 0.22 -1.86 8.21
CA LEU A 532 0.30 -0.51 7.63
C LEU A 532 -1.08 0.14 7.56
N MET A 533 -2.10 -0.54 7.02
CA MET A 533 -3.46 -0.01 6.92
C MET A 533 -4.03 0.31 8.30
N THR A 534 -3.80 -0.54 9.29
CA THR A 534 -4.26 -0.33 10.68
C THR A 534 -3.59 0.90 11.29
N ARG A 535 -2.27 1.03 11.16
CA ARG A 535 -1.51 2.18 11.68
C ARG A 535 -1.86 3.47 10.97
N TYR A 536 -2.00 3.41 9.64
CA TYR A 536 -2.43 4.54 8.83
C TYR A 536 -3.85 4.98 9.19
N PHE A 537 -4.77 4.04 9.44
CA PHE A 537 -6.11 4.37 9.94
C PHE A 537 -6.04 5.07 11.31
N ILE A 538 -5.25 4.55 12.27
CA ILE A 538 -5.06 5.18 13.57
C ILE A 538 -4.47 6.59 13.42
N PHE A 539 -3.49 6.76 12.52
CA PHE A 539 -2.93 8.06 12.19
C PHE A 539 -4.01 9.01 11.64
N GLN A 540 -4.81 8.57 10.66
CA GLN A 540 -5.88 9.39 10.08
C GLN A 540 -6.92 9.80 11.12
N VAL A 541 -7.31 8.89 12.02
CA VAL A 541 -8.27 9.17 13.10
C VAL A 541 -7.70 10.14 14.13
N ILE A 542 -6.48 9.92 14.60
CA ILE A 542 -5.88 10.74 15.66
C ILE A 542 -5.42 12.09 15.11
N HIS A 543 -4.62 12.08 14.04
CA HIS A 543 -4.04 13.30 13.50
C HIS A 543 -5.02 14.04 12.60
N SER A 544 -5.42 13.43 11.48
CA SER A 544 -6.21 14.12 10.45
C SER A 544 -7.64 14.42 10.88
N PHE A 545 -8.24 13.61 11.75
CA PHE A 545 -9.58 13.86 12.27
C PHE A 545 -9.54 14.55 13.64
N LEU A 546 -9.05 13.89 14.69
CA LEU A 546 -9.16 14.39 16.07
C LEU A 546 -8.31 15.66 16.29
N ILE A 547 -7.01 15.64 16.00
CA ILE A 547 -6.13 16.80 16.23
C ILE A 547 -6.59 17.97 15.38
N VAL A 548 -6.89 17.80 14.09
CA VAL A 548 -7.35 18.91 13.23
C VAL A 548 -8.71 19.48 13.67
N THR A 549 -9.66 18.62 14.06
CA THR A 549 -10.97 19.06 14.57
C THR A 549 -10.82 19.80 15.90
N LEU A 550 -10.02 19.27 16.82
CA LEU A 550 -9.75 19.93 18.10
C LEU A 550 -8.96 21.22 17.89
N SER A 551 -7.99 21.24 16.99
CA SER A 551 -7.16 22.41 16.72
C SER A 551 -8.00 23.57 16.19
N SER A 552 -8.77 23.34 15.12
CA SER A 552 -9.69 24.33 14.56
C SER A 552 -10.77 24.79 15.53
N GLY A 553 -11.38 23.86 16.29
CA GLY A 553 -12.47 24.20 17.23
C GLY A 553 -12.00 24.81 18.55
N ILE A 554 -10.90 24.31 19.12
CA ILE A 554 -10.36 24.79 20.41
C ILE A 554 -9.70 26.15 20.23
N MET A 555 -8.96 26.43 19.16
CA MET A 555 -8.29 27.75 19.07
C MET A 555 -9.27 28.91 18.95
N ALA A 556 -10.37 28.72 18.25
CA ALA A 556 -11.46 29.70 18.23
C ALA A 556 -12.13 29.85 19.61
N ALA A 557 -12.22 28.75 20.38
CA ALA A 557 -12.81 28.74 21.71
C ALA A 557 -11.86 29.14 22.85
N LEU A 558 -10.53 29.08 22.65
CA LEU A 558 -9.52 29.14 23.71
C LEU A 558 -9.57 30.44 24.53
N PRO A 559 -9.71 31.65 23.93
CA PRO A 559 -9.86 32.88 24.69
C PRO A 559 -11.12 32.88 25.58
N SER A 560 -12.20 32.25 25.11
CA SER A 560 -13.48 32.13 25.81
C SER A 560 -13.47 31.03 26.89
N ILE A 561 -12.70 29.96 26.70
CA ILE A 561 -12.52 28.87 27.67
C ILE A 561 -11.65 29.33 28.85
N LEU A 562 -10.58 30.07 28.58
CA LEU A 562 -9.68 30.61 29.62
C LEU A 562 -10.39 31.62 30.52
N SER A 563 -11.38 32.34 29.98
CA SER A 563 -12.20 33.29 30.75
C SER A 563 -13.37 32.63 31.47
N ASN A 564 -13.96 31.54 30.95
CA ASN A 564 -15.09 30.84 31.57
C ASN A 564 -15.05 29.30 31.37
N PRO A 565 -14.41 28.54 32.27
CA PRO A 565 -14.24 27.09 32.13
C PRO A 565 -15.55 26.28 32.22
N SER A 566 -16.63 26.84 32.77
CA SER A 566 -17.96 26.20 32.82
C SER A 566 -18.65 26.16 31.44
N SER A 567 -18.20 26.98 30.48
CA SER A 567 -18.83 27.12 29.16
C SER A 567 -18.26 26.19 28.08
N VAL A 568 -17.28 25.34 28.42
CA VAL A 568 -16.56 24.46 27.49
C VAL A 568 -17.50 23.58 26.67
N ALA A 569 -18.54 23.00 27.28
CA ALA A 569 -19.49 22.14 26.58
C ALA A 569 -20.30 22.91 25.52
N ASN A 570 -20.74 24.13 25.83
CA ASN A 570 -21.48 24.99 24.90
C ASN A 570 -20.57 25.50 23.77
N LEU A 571 -19.33 25.87 24.08
CA LEU A 571 -18.35 26.33 23.08
C LEU A 571 -17.98 25.18 22.13
N LEU A 572 -17.69 23.99 22.66
CA LEU A 572 -17.42 22.81 21.83
C LEU A 572 -18.63 22.50 20.93
N GLY A 573 -19.84 22.62 21.48
CA GLY A 573 -21.08 22.49 20.73
C GLY A 573 -21.29 23.54 19.62
N GLN A 574 -20.64 24.69 19.68
CA GLN A 574 -20.73 25.72 18.63
C GLN A 574 -19.63 25.60 17.57
N TYR A 575 -18.41 25.24 17.99
CA TYR A 575 -17.23 25.25 17.13
C TYR A 575 -16.98 23.92 16.40
N LEU A 576 -17.35 22.77 16.98
CA LEU A 576 -17.20 21.46 16.32
C LEU A 576 -17.90 21.39 14.94
N PRO A 577 -19.14 21.90 14.74
CA PRO A 577 -19.76 21.90 13.41
C PRO A 577 -19.09 22.84 12.42
N GLN A 578 -18.39 23.89 12.86
CA GLN A 578 -17.60 24.72 11.94
C GLN A 578 -16.42 23.95 11.35
N ALA A 579 -15.87 22.96 12.06
CA ALA A 579 -14.84 22.08 11.49
C ALA A 579 -15.36 21.20 10.32
N SER A 580 -16.68 21.01 10.18
CA SER A 580 -17.24 20.27 9.05
C SER A 580 -17.03 20.98 7.71
N THR A 581 -17.01 22.32 7.68
CA THR A 581 -16.77 23.09 6.46
C THR A 581 -15.33 22.92 5.98
N PHE A 582 -14.38 22.83 6.91
CA PHE A 582 -12.99 22.45 6.62
C PHE A 582 -12.90 21.08 5.94
N PHE A 583 -13.54 20.05 6.49
CA PHE A 583 -13.54 18.72 5.85
C PHE A 583 -14.22 18.72 4.47
N LEU A 584 -15.26 19.53 4.26
CA LEU A 584 -15.91 19.69 2.96
C LEU A 584 -15.01 20.37 1.91
N THR A 585 -14.07 21.22 2.31
CA THR A 585 -13.08 21.81 1.40
C THR A 585 -11.86 20.92 1.15
N VAL A 586 -11.50 20.08 2.12
CA VAL A 586 -10.34 19.18 2.03
C VAL A 586 -10.68 17.89 1.29
N CYS A 587 -11.89 17.34 1.45
CA CYS A 587 -12.26 16.07 0.82
C CYS A 587 -12.35 16.08 -0.73
N PRO A 588 -12.66 17.20 -1.41
CA PRO A 588 -12.60 17.30 -2.87
C PRO A 588 -11.18 17.47 -3.44
N ALA A 589 -10.20 17.83 -2.61
CA ALA A 589 -8.80 18.06 -2.98
C ALA A 589 -7.95 16.81 -2.65
#